data_AF-A0A3N2P4Q5-F1
#
_entry.id   AF-A0A3N2P4Q5-F1
#
_cell.length_a   1.000
_cell.length_b   1.000
_cell.length_c   1.000
_cell.angle_alpha   90.00
_cell.angle_beta   90.00
_cell.angle_gamma   90.00
#
_symmetry.space_group_name_H-M   'P 1'
#
loop_
_entity.id
_entity.type
_entity.pdbx_description
1 polymer ?
#
loop_
_entity_poly.entity_id
_entity_poly.type
_entity_poly.pdbx_seq_one_letter_code
_entity_poly.pdbx_strand_id
1 'polypeptide(L)'
;MTQPTTTPGDPAPTTDTTDQQAAPTAASAGDPPQDRPLGPAGERALREEREARKALERRLAALAPLERAAAALAPDQGADDGKTDVQRLAERLDAYERQLAEERQARWRVEVAAERGLPPALADRLRGSTREELAADADALRALIPAAGAAPRVPMPDPTQGARAPVDLDAQVTDAQRRGDWRTVLSLQNKRLATIAQQRRHQQ
;
A
#
# COMPACT_ATOMS: atom_id res chain seq x y z
N MET A 1 -94.81 13.88 -3.21
CA MET A 1 -94.32 15.25 -3.51
C MET A 1 -94.02 15.31 -5.00
N THR A 2 -94.67 16.26 -5.70
CA THR A 2 -94.45 16.81 -7.07
C THR A 2 -94.10 15.87 -8.24
N GLN A 3 -95.05 15.79 -9.17
CA GLN A 3 -94.99 15.38 -10.60
C GLN A 3 -94.64 16.62 -11.52
N PRO A 4 -94.61 16.58 -12.88
CA PRO A 4 -93.98 15.64 -13.86
C PRO A 4 -93.52 16.28 -15.25
N THR A 5 -93.09 15.44 -16.22
CA THR A 5 -93.20 15.50 -17.73
C THR A 5 -92.43 16.60 -18.52
N THR A 6 -91.70 16.35 -19.64
CA THR A 6 -92.22 16.03 -21.00
C THR A 6 -91.09 15.68 -22.03
N THR A 7 -91.33 14.64 -22.84
CA THR A 7 -90.76 14.23 -24.16
C THR A 7 -91.82 14.64 -25.24
N PRO A 8 -91.60 14.89 -26.57
CA PRO A 8 -90.96 13.96 -27.54
C PRO A 8 -90.41 14.52 -28.87
N GLY A 9 -89.85 13.64 -29.72
CA GLY A 9 -89.80 13.86 -31.17
C GLY A 9 -88.80 13.01 -31.96
N ASP A 10 -89.24 11.83 -32.40
CA ASP A 10 -88.71 11.03 -33.53
C ASP A 10 -89.94 10.67 -34.41
N PRO A 11 -89.87 10.49 -35.75
CA PRO A 11 -89.48 9.17 -36.30
C PRO A 11 -88.82 9.11 -37.72
N ALA A 12 -88.23 7.94 -37.98
CA ALA A 12 -87.67 7.23 -39.18
C ALA A 12 -88.37 7.40 -40.58
N PRO A 13 -88.01 6.70 -41.73
CA PRO A 13 -87.19 5.48 -41.91
C PRO A 13 -86.42 5.23 -43.27
N THR A 14 -85.86 4.00 -43.42
CA THR A 14 -85.63 3.14 -44.65
C THR A 14 -84.54 3.55 -45.67
N THR A 15 -83.80 2.71 -46.42
CA THR A 15 -83.68 1.27 -46.79
C THR A 15 -82.36 1.13 -47.61
N ASP A 16 -81.48 0.15 -47.41
CA ASP A 16 -81.37 -1.18 -48.08
C ASP A 16 -80.61 -1.21 -49.44
N THR A 17 -79.84 -2.29 -49.67
CA THR A 17 -79.32 -2.85 -50.96
C THR A 17 -77.97 -2.37 -51.56
N THR A 18 -76.93 -3.20 -51.30
CA THR A 18 -76.19 -4.11 -52.24
C THR A 18 -75.84 -3.72 -53.70
N ASP A 19 -74.66 -4.22 -54.10
CA ASP A 19 -74.01 -4.41 -55.41
C ASP A 19 -73.25 -3.23 -56.03
N GLN A 20 -71.92 -3.29 -56.06
CA GLN A 20 -71.06 -4.04 -56.99
C GLN A 20 -71.03 -3.49 -58.42
N GLN A 21 -69.83 -3.01 -58.76
CA GLN A 21 -69.06 -3.38 -59.95
C GLN A 21 -69.28 -2.54 -61.22
N ALA A 22 -68.26 -1.71 -61.51
CA ALA A 22 -67.65 -1.67 -62.84
C ALA A 22 -66.23 -1.07 -62.73
N ALA A 23 -65.21 -1.93 -62.61
CA ALA A 23 -64.00 -1.76 -63.41
C ALA A 23 -64.27 -2.54 -64.71
N PRO A 24 -63.85 -2.05 -65.89
CA PRO A 24 -62.44 -2.20 -66.27
C PRO A 24 -61.93 -0.94 -67.00
N THR A 25 -60.63 -0.68 -67.10
CA THR A 25 -59.82 -1.30 -68.16
C THR A 25 -58.36 -0.96 -67.94
N ALA A 26 -57.54 -2.01 -67.88
CA ALA A 26 -56.12 -1.93 -68.16
C ALA A 26 -55.90 -1.71 -69.66
N ALA A 27 -55.39 -0.54 -70.01
CA ALA A 27 -54.57 -0.20 -71.19
C ALA A 27 -54.37 1.33 -71.07
N SER A 28 -53.19 1.89 -70.90
CA SER A 28 -51.95 1.58 -71.59
C SER A 28 -50.79 1.91 -70.66
N ALA A 29 -49.89 0.95 -70.50
CA ALA A 29 -48.49 1.24 -70.27
C ALA A 29 -48.02 2.04 -71.50
N GLY A 30 -48.21 3.35 -71.45
CA GLY A 30 -47.45 4.27 -72.26
C GLY A 30 -46.05 4.29 -71.69
N ASP A 31 -45.08 3.91 -72.52
CA ASP A 31 -43.66 4.19 -72.32
C ASP A 31 -43.51 5.57 -71.65
N PRO A 32 -42.71 5.71 -70.58
CA PRO A 32 -42.40 7.04 -70.10
C PRO A 32 -41.82 7.82 -71.29
N PRO A 33 -42.26 9.06 -71.57
CA PRO A 33 -41.47 9.93 -72.42
C PRO A 33 -40.15 10.15 -71.67
N GLN A 34 -39.19 9.28 -71.91
CA GLN A 34 -37.78 9.52 -71.66
C GLN A 34 -37.50 10.81 -72.45
N ASP A 35 -36.98 11.81 -71.74
CA ASP A 35 -36.57 13.13 -72.26
C ASP A 35 -37.63 14.25 -72.34
N ARG A 36 -38.73 14.21 -71.55
CA ARG A 36 -39.45 15.46 -71.24
C ARG A 36 -38.82 16.18 -70.05
N PRO A 37 -38.38 17.44 -70.18
CA PRO A 37 -37.82 18.18 -69.06
C PRO A 37 -38.86 18.28 -67.94
N LEU A 38 -38.42 18.13 -66.69
CA LEU A 38 -39.30 18.32 -65.53
C LEU A 38 -39.92 19.71 -65.63
N GLY A 39 -41.23 19.80 -65.44
CA GLY A 39 -41.92 21.09 -65.39
C GLY A 39 -41.37 21.98 -64.25
N PRO A 40 -41.71 23.28 -64.24
CA PRO A 40 -41.14 24.25 -63.30
C PRO A 40 -41.32 23.86 -61.82
N ALA A 41 -42.40 23.14 -61.49
CA ALA A 41 -42.62 22.60 -60.14
C ALA A 41 -41.66 21.46 -59.78
N GLY A 42 -41.38 20.54 -60.70
CA GLY A 42 -40.45 19.43 -60.48
C GLY A 42 -39.00 19.90 -60.33
N GLU A 43 -38.59 20.90 -61.11
CA GLU A 43 -37.29 21.52 -60.94
C GLU A 43 -37.16 22.30 -59.62
N ARG A 44 -38.24 22.90 -59.11
CA ARG A 44 -38.24 23.57 -57.80
C ARG A 44 -38.08 22.54 -56.67
N ALA A 45 -38.83 21.44 -56.72
CA ALA A 45 -38.70 20.35 -55.74
C ALA A 45 -37.28 19.75 -55.71
N LEU A 46 -36.65 19.51 -56.87
CA LEU A 46 -35.26 19.03 -56.92
C LEU A 46 -34.26 20.06 -56.41
N ARG A 47 -34.49 21.36 -56.64
CA ARG A 47 -33.64 22.43 -56.09
C ARG A 47 -33.74 22.47 -54.57
N GLU A 48 -34.94 22.39 -54.02
CA GLU A 48 -35.20 22.38 -52.57
C GLU A 48 -34.59 21.14 -51.90
N GLU A 49 -34.74 19.97 -52.49
CA GLU A 49 -34.13 18.72 -51.99
C GLU A 49 -32.60 18.80 -51.99
N ARG A 50 -32.00 19.30 -53.07
CA ARG A 50 -30.55 19.51 -53.15
C ARG A 50 -30.04 20.52 -52.13
N GLU A 51 -30.75 21.62 -51.91
CA GLU A 51 -30.36 22.61 -50.89
C GLU A 51 -30.54 22.06 -49.47
N ALA A 52 -31.59 21.30 -49.20
CA ALA A 52 -31.77 20.61 -47.93
C ALA A 52 -30.64 19.60 -47.68
N ARG A 53 -30.27 18.82 -48.70
CA ARG A 53 -29.15 17.87 -48.63
C ARG A 53 -27.82 18.58 -48.37
N LYS A 54 -27.51 19.64 -49.12
CA LYS A 54 -26.31 20.47 -48.87
C LYS A 54 -26.31 21.06 -47.46
N ALA A 55 -27.45 21.49 -46.95
CA ALA A 55 -27.55 22.03 -45.59
C ALA A 55 -27.26 20.95 -44.53
N LEU A 56 -27.74 19.73 -44.72
CA LEU A 56 -27.43 18.59 -43.84
C LEU A 56 -25.96 18.18 -43.93
N GLU A 57 -25.39 18.10 -45.14
CA GLU A 57 -23.97 17.80 -45.35
C GLU A 57 -23.06 18.86 -44.68
N ARG A 58 -23.42 20.14 -44.78
CA ARG A 58 -22.71 21.22 -44.06
C ARG A 58 -22.79 21.07 -42.54
N ARG A 59 -23.96 20.68 -42.01
CA ARG A 59 -24.13 20.44 -40.57
C ARG A 59 -23.30 19.26 -40.10
N LEU A 60 -23.28 18.15 -40.86
CA LEU A 60 -22.43 16.99 -40.56
C LEU A 60 -20.95 17.35 -40.62
N ALA A 61 -20.52 18.12 -41.63
CA ALA A 61 -19.15 18.61 -41.72
C ALA A 61 -18.76 19.51 -40.53
N ALA A 62 -19.70 20.32 -40.02
CA ALA A 62 -19.50 21.15 -38.84
C ALA A 62 -19.46 20.34 -37.52
N LEU A 63 -20.14 19.20 -37.45
CA LEU A 63 -20.14 18.29 -36.30
C LEU A 63 -18.91 17.36 -36.27
N ALA A 64 -18.38 16.97 -37.42
CA ALA A 64 -17.19 16.11 -37.52
C ALA A 64 -15.97 16.55 -36.70
N PRO A 65 -15.57 17.84 -36.63
CA PRO A 65 -14.48 18.27 -35.74
C PRO A 65 -14.85 18.16 -34.24
N LEU A 66 -16.13 18.35 -33.89
CA LEU A 66 -16.61 18.21 -32.51
C LEU A 66 -16.58 16.74 -32.07
N GLU A 67 -16.96 15.80 -32.95
CA GLU A 67 -16.87 14.37 -32.69
C GLU A 67 -15.41 13.92 -32.51
N ARG A 68 -14.48 14.44 -33.32
CA ARG A 68 -13.04 14.17 -33.14
C ARG A 68 -12.50 14.76 -31.84
N ALA A 69 -12.92 15.97 -31.48
CA ALA A 69 -12.54 16.58 -30.21
C ALA A 69 -13.09 15.79 -29.02
N ALA A 70 -14.35 15.33 -29.09
CA ALA A 70 -14.96 14.49 -28.06
C ALA A 70 -14.25 13.13 -27.94
N ALA A 71 -13.86 12.52 -29.06
CA ALA A 71 -13.08 11.27 -29.06
C ALA A 71 -11.66 11.47 -28.51
N ALA A 72 -11.04 12.63 -28.72
CA ALA A 72 -9.73 12.97 -28.17
C ALA A 72 -9.77 13.31 -26.67
N LEU A 73 -10.91 13.81 -26.18
CA LEU A 73 -11.17 14.05 -24.74
C LEU A 73 -11.72 12.81 -24.02
N ALA A 74 -12.16 11.80 -24.75
CA ALA A 74 -12.60 10.55 -24.15
C ALA A 74 -11.40 9.95 -23.39
N PRO A 75 -11.57 9.58 -22.12
CA PRO A 75 -10.50 8.97 -21.34
C PRO A 75 -10.03 7.72 -22.08
N ASP A 76 -8.71 7.58 -22.17
CA ASP A 76 -8.06 6.46 -22.83
C ASP A 76 -8.54 5.16 -22.18
N GLN A 77 -9.49 4.49 -22.83
CA GLN A 77 -9.97 3.17 -22.40
C GLN A 77 -8.95 2.08 -22.73
N GLY A 78 -7.81 2.44 -23.31
CA GLY A 78 -6.77 1.52 -23.78
C GLY A 78 -5.57 1.40 -22.84
N ALA A 79 -5.75 0.77 -21.68
CA ALA A 79 -4.69 -0.01 -21.00
C ALA A 79 -5.28 -0.86 -19.83
N ASP A 80 -5.77 -2.05 -20.18
CA ASP A 80 -5.78 -3.33 -19.43
C ASP A 80 -6.32 -3.50 -18.00
N ASP A 81 -6.80 -2.50 -17.26
CA ASP A 81 -7.27 -2.78 -15.88
C ASP A 81 -8.78 -2.63 -15.64
N GLY A 82 -9.58 -2.13 -16.59
CA GLY A 82 -11.02 -1.88 -16.38
C GLY A 82 -11.34 -0.86 -15.27
N LYS A 83 -10.33 -0.31 -14.61
CA LYS A 83 -10.41 0.71 -13.57
C LYS A 83 -10.45 2.08 -14.22
N THR A 84 -11.49 2.84 -13.86
CA THR A 84 -11.59 4.25 -14.24
C THR A 84 -10.43 5.05 -13.62
N ASP A 85 -10.10 6.22 -14.18
CA ASP A 85 -9.04 7.09 -13.63
C ASP A 85 -9.25 7.38 -12.14
N VAL A 86 -10.51 7.53 -11.72
CA VAL A 86 -10.92 7.72 -10.33
C VAL A 86 -10.53 6.52 -9.47
N GLN A 87 -10.74 5.30 -9.96
CA GLN A 87 -10.40 4.08 -9.24
C GLN A 87 -8.88 3.89 -9.13
N ARG A 88 -8.12 4.22 -10.18
CA ARG A 88 -6.65 4.21 -10.13
C ARG A 88 -6.09 5.24 -9.14
N LEU A 89 -6.71 6.42 -9.06
CA LEU A 89 -6.36 7.44 -8.07
C LEU A 89 -6.69 7.01 -6.64
N ALA A 90 -7.87 6.39 -6.42
CA ALA A 90 -8.26 5.87 -5.12
C ALA A 90 -7.28 4.79 -4.62
N GLU A 91 -6.90 3.84 -5.48
CA GLU A 91 -5.93 2.80 -5.11
C GLU A 91 -4.55 3.37 -4.77
N ARG A 92 -4.12 4.41 -5.49
CA ARG A 92 -2.87 5.12 -5.16
C ARG A 92 -2.96 5.81 -3.80
N LEU A 93 -4.09 6.46 -3.50
CA LEU A 93 -4.31 7.07 -2.19
C LEU A 93 -4.28 6.01 -1.09
N ASP A 94 -5.01 4.92 -1.24
CA ASP A 94 -5.01 3.80 -0.28
C ASP A 94 -3.60 3.23 -0.07
N ALA A 95 -2.81 3.10 -1.14
CA ALA A 95 -1.43 2.64 -1.06
C ALA A 95 -0.55 3.63 -0.27
N TYR A 96 -0.67 4.93 -0.53
CA TYR A 96 0.06 5.95 0.20
C TYR A 96 -0.37 6.04 1.66
N GLU A 97 -1.65 5.90 1.96
CA GLU A 97 -2.15 5.89 3.34
C GLU A 97 -1.62 4.70 4.14
N ARG A 98 -1.55 3.52 3.52
CA ARG A 98 -0.93 2.31 4.12
C ARG A 98 0.56 2.52 4.38
N GLN A 99 1.31 3.00 3.39
CA GLN A 99 2.73 3.32 3.57
C GLN A 99 2.94 4.35 4.69
N LEU A 100 2.12 5.40 4.74
CA LEU A 100 2.20 6.41 5.79
C LEU A 100 1.85 5.83 7.17
N ALA A 101 0.91 4.90 7.26
CA ALA A 101 0.60 4.20 8.51
C ALA A 101 1.75 3.31 8.96
N GLU A 102 2.36 2.55 8.03
CA GLU A 102 3.52 1.69 8.30
C GLU A 102 4.73 2.50 8.77
N GLU A 103 5.07 3.59 8.08
CA GLU A 103 6.18 4.49 8.45
C GLU A 103 5.94 5.16 9.81
N ARG A 104 4.70 5.60 10.08
CA ARG A 104 4.33 6.14 11.40
C ARG A 104 4.50 5.09 12.50
N GLN A 105 4.08 3.86 12.24
CA GLN A 105 4.22 2.78 13.22
C GLN A 105 5.69 2.42 13.46
N ALA A 106 6.51 2.33 12.39
CA ALA A 106 7.94 2.09 12.51
C ALA A 106 8.63 3.20 13.32
N ARG A 107 8.29 4.46 13.05
CA ARG A 107 8.77 5.60 13.81
C ARG A 107 8.39 5.49 15.29
N TRP A 108 7.14 5.18 15.61
CA TRP A 108 6.71 5.01 17.00
C TRP A 108 7.47 3.90 17.73
N ARG A 109 7.75 2.77 17.07
CA ARG A 109 8.56 1.69 17.67
C ARG A 109 9.96 2.18 18.04
N VAL A 110 10.60 2.93 17.15
CA VAL A 110 11.95 3.47 17.40
C VAL A 110 11.92 4.53 18.50
N GLU A 111 10.97 5.47 18.46
CA GLU A 111 10.81 6.51 19.48
C GLU A 111 10.56 5.89 20.87
N VAL A 112 9.63 4.95 20.97
CA VAL A 112 9.31 4.26 22.23
C VAL A 112 10.48 3.43 22.74
N ALA A 113 11.18 2.70 21.86
CA ALA A 113 12.35 1.94 22.24
C ALA A 113 13.45 2.85 22.82
N ALA A 114 13.70 3.99 22.18
CA ALA A 114 14.66 4.98 22.67
C ALA A 114 14.22 5.60 24.01
N GLU A 115 12.95 6.00 24.14
CA GLU A 115 12.39 6.58 25.37
C GLU A 115 12.42 5.61 26.55
N ARG A 116 12.23 4.31 26.31
CA ARG A 116 12.27 3.27 27.34
C ARG A 116 13.67 2.70 27.58
N GLY A 117 14.68 3.15 26.82
CA GLY A 117 16.06 2.70 26.97
C GLY A 117 16.29 1.26 26.51
N LEU A 118 15.50 0.78 25.54
CA LEU A 118 15.73 -0.49 24.88
C LEU A 118 16.84 -0.35 23.84
N PRO A 119 17.68 -1.39 23.65
CA PRO A 119 18.61 -1.44 22.53
C PRO A 119 17.87 -1.29 21.18
N PRO A 120 18.45 -0.56 20.20
CA PRO A 120 17.80 -0.30 18.91
C PRO A 120 17.48 -1.59 18.14
N ALA A 121 18.29 -2.64 18.31
CA ALA A 121 18.04 -3.96 17.73
C ALA A 121 16.73 -4.63 18.20
N LEU A 122 16.14 -4.16 19.31
CA LEU A 122 14.88 -4.67 19.84
C LEU A 122 13.67 -3.81 19.48
N ALA A 123 13.86 -2.62 18.87
CA ALA A 123 12.75 -1.76 18.47
C ALA A 123 11.79 -2.47 17.50
N ASP A 124 12.33 -3.25 16.55
CA ASP A 124 11.54 -4.02 15.59
C ASP A 124 10.71 -5.14 16.22
N ARG A 125 11.05 -5.56 17.45
CA ARG A 125 10.35 -6.63 18.18
C ARG A 125 9.14 -6.12 18.95
N LEU A 126 9.01 -4.80 19.14
CA LEU A 126 7.89 -4.21 19.87
C LEU A 126 6.55 -4.49 19.18
N ARG A 127 5.56 -4.86 19.99
CA ARG A 127 4.21 -5.19 19.57
C ARG A 127 3.22 -4.17 20.11
N GLY A 128 2.35 -3.70 19.23
CA GLY A 128 1.35 -2.69 19.57
C GLY A 128 0.88 -1.94 18.34
N SER A 129 -0.37 -1.48 18.43
CA SER A 129 -1.01 -0.62 17.43
C SER A 129 -0.98 0.86 17.84
N THR A 130 -0.92 1.12 19.15
CA THR A 130 -0.85 2.45 19.75
C THR A 130 0.49 2.69 20.42
N ARG A 131 0.80 3.96 20.70
CA ARG A 131 2.05 4.32 21.37
C ARG A 131 2.10 3.77 22.80
N GLU A 132 0.95 3.72 23.45
CA GLU A 132 0.78 3.24 24.82
C GLU A 132 1.01 1.73 24.90
N GLU A 133 0.46 0.95 23.96
CA GLU A 133 0.71 -0.48 23.86
C GLU A 133 2.19 -0.78 23.61
N LEU A 134 2.81 -0.03 22.68
CA LEU A 134 4.24 -0.16 22.40
C LEU A 134 5.09 0.15 23.64
N ALA A 135 4.68 1.15 24.43
CA ALA A 135 5.40 1.53 25.65
C ALA A 135 5.29 0.46 26.73
N ALA A 136 4.10 -0.12 26.91
CA ALA A 136 3.88 -1.21 27.87
C ALA A 136 4.67 -2.47 27.48
N ASP A 137 4.69 -2.83 26.19
CA ASP A 137 5.49 -3.94 25.68
C ASP A 137 6.99 -3.66 25.82
N ALA A 138 7.42 -2.42 25.58
CA ALA A 138 8.80 -2.02 25.77
C ALA A 138 9.26 -2.16 27.23
N ASP A 139 8.42 -1.74 28.17
CA ASP A 139 8.68 -1.89 29.60
C ASP A 139 8.75 -3.37 30.00
N ALA A 140 7.87 -4.22 29.44
CA ALA A 140 7.90 -5.67 29.66
C ALA A 140 9.18 -6.32 29.11
N LEU A 141 9.61 -5.96 27.90
CA LEU A 141 10.85 -6.46 27.32
C LEU A 141 12.08 -6.00 28.11
N ARG A 142 12.08 -4.74 28.56
CA ARG A 142 13.19 -4.20 29.35
C ARG A 142 13.40 -4.98 30.65
N ALA A 143 12.32 -5.40 31.30
CA ALA A 143 12.39 -6.20 32.54
C ALA A 143 13.08 -7.57 32.34
N LEU A 144 13.07 -8.10 31.11
CA LEU A 144 13.69 -9.39 30.78
C LEU A 144 15.18 -9.26 30.41
N ILE A 145 15.64 -8.06 30.06
CA ILE A 145 17.02 -7.83 29.63
C ILE A 145 17.88 -7.56 30.87
N PRO A 146 18.87 -8.41 31.18
CA PRO A 146 19.86 -8.07 32.20
C PRO A 146 20.56 -6.78 31.76
N ALA A 147 20.63 -5.79 32.67
CA ALA A 147 21.21 -4.48 32.37
C ALA A 147 22.56 -4.65 31.66
N ALA A 148 22.70 -4.00 30.50
CA ALA A 148 23.95 -4.02 29.74
C ALA A 148 25.07 -3.47 30.64
N GLY A 149 25.98 -4.35 31.07
CA GLY A 149 27.02 -4.02 32.05
C GLY A 149 26.95 -4.78 33.38
N ALA A 150 25.94 -5.62 33.60
CA ALA A 150 26.02 -6.68 34.60
C ALA A 150 27.05 -7.70 34.11
N ALA A 151 28.34 -7.41 34.35
CA ALA A 151 29.40 -8.39 34.18
C ALA A 151 28.95 -9.68 34.88
N PRO A 152 29.17 -10.86 34.27
CA PRO A 152 28.93 -12.11 34.99
C PRO A 152 29.62 -11.97 36.34
N ARG A 153 28.88 -12.22 37.43
CA ARG A 153 29.46 -12.23 38.77
C ARG A 153 30.42 -13.41 38.80
N VAL A 154 31.64 -13.19 38.31
CA VAL A 154 32.68 -14.18 38.38
C VAL A 154 32.98 -14.28 39.87
N PRO A 155 32.76 -15.44 40.51
CA PRO A 155 33.17 -15.59 41.90
C PRO A 155 34.66 -15.27 41.95
N MET A 156 35.03 -14.41 42.89
CA MET A 156 36.43 -14.06 43.10
C MET A 156 37.19 -15.37 43.35
N PRO A 157 38.30 -15.65 42.64
CA PRO A 157 39.07 -16.86 42.85
C PRO A 157 39.43 -16.95 44.34
N ASP A 158 39.13 -18.09 44.95
CA ASP A 158 39.45 -18.32 46.36
C ASP A 158 40.97 -18.22 46.53
N PRO A 159 41.49 -17.28 47.36
CA PRO A 159 42.93 -17.13 47.55
C PRO A 159 43.60 -18.36 48.15
N THR A 160 42.83 -19.31 48.71
CA THR A 160 43.34 -20.60 49.20
C THR A 160 43.42 -21.66 48.10
N GLN A 161 42.75 -21.46 46.97
CA GLN A 161 42.88 -22.30 45.78
C GLN A 161 44.09 -21.84 44.97
N GLY A 162 45.25 -22.45 45.26
CA GLY A 162 46.48 -22.26 44.48
C GLY A 162 47.56 -21.42 45.18
N ALA A 163 47.31 -20.91 46.39
CA ALA A 163 48.39 -20.45 47.25
C ALA A 163 49.28 -21.65 47.61
N ARG A 164 50.43 -21.77 46.93
CA ARG A 164 51.53 -22.60 47.43
C ARG A 164 51.84 -22.09 48.83
N ALA A 165 51.77 -22.98 49.82
CA ALA A 165 52.18 -22.70 51.20
C ALA A 165 53.53 -21.95 51.18
N PRO A 166 53.79 -21.05 52.15
CA PRO A 166 55.05 -20.31 52.23
C PRO A 166 56.19 -21.32 52.12
N VAL A 167 56.90 -21.20 51.02
CA VAL A 167 57.93 -22.15 50.64
C VAL A 167 59.06 -21.99 51.64
N ASP A 168 59.29 -23.02 52.47
CA ASP A 168 60.39 -23.03 53.42
C ASP A 168 61.72 -23.01 52.65
N LEU A 169 62.34 -21.83 52.60
CA LEU A 169 63.58 -21.59 51.88
C LEU A 169 64.72 -22.47 52.42
N ASP A 170 64.69 -22.82 53.71
CA ASP A 170 65.73 -23.63 54.34
C ASP A 170 65.61 -25.10 53.93
N ALA A 171 64.38 -25.64 53.89
CA ALA A 171 64.12 -26.95 53.32
C ALA A 171 64.58 -27.03 51.85
N GLN A 172 64.33 -26.00 51.04
CA GLN A 172 64.77 -25.97 49.64
C GLN A 172 66.28 -25.91 49.47
N VAL A 173 67.00 -25.18 50.33
CA VAL A 173 68.46 -25.15 50.33
C VAL A 173 69.03 -26.53 50.65
N THR A 174 68.47 -27.24 51.64
CA THR A 174 68.93 -28.59 52.00
C THR A 174 68.69 -29.61 50.89
N ASP A 175 67.55 -29.52 50.20
CA ASP A 175 67.22 -30.37 49.06
C ASP A 175 68.10 -30.09 47.85
N ALA A 176 68.39 -28.82 47.56
CA ALA A 176 69.30 -28.42 46.48
C ALA A 176 70.75 -28.86 46.77
N GLN A 177 71.19 -28.81 48.03
CA GLN A 177 72.47 -29.37 48.47
C GLN A 177 72.52 -30.89 48.28
N ARG A 178 71.45 -31.62 48.67
CA ARG A 178 71.35 -33.07 48.45
C ARG A 178 71.41 -33.46 46.96
N ARG A 179 70.84 -32.61 46.08
CA ARG A 179 70.89 -32.79 44.62
C ARG A 179 72.19 -32.29 43.98
N GLY A 180 73.09 -31.65 44.73
CA GLY A 180 74.34 -31.09 44.22
C GLY A 180 74.18 -29.82 43.35
N ASP A 181 73.01 -29.16 43.37
CA ASP A 181 72.74 -27.98 42.55
C ASP A 181 73.13 -26.68 43.27
N TRP A 182 74.42 -26.38 43.20
CA TRP A 182 75.02 -25.21 43.87
C TRP A 182 74.53 -23.87 43.33
N ARG A 183 74.12 -23.79 42.05
CA ARG A 183 73.57 -22.56 41.47
C ARG A 183 72.25 -22.20 42.15
N THR A 184 71.42 -23.21 42.36
CA THR A 184 70.14 -23.06 43.05
C THR A 184 70.34 -22.72 44.53
N VAL A 185 71.29 -23.37 45.21
CA VAL A 185 71.66 -23.05 46.61
C VAL A 185 72.03 -21.58 46.79
N LEU A 186 72.95 -21.07 45.96
CA LEU A 186 73.39 -19.67 46.06
C LEU A 186 72.24 -18.69 45.79
N SER A 187 71.37 -19.01 44.82
CA SER A 187 70.20 -18.19 44.50
C SER A 187 69.18 -18.14 45.65
N LEU A 188 68.99 -19.26 46.34
CA LEU A 188 68.05 -19.38 47.47
C LEU A 188 68.59 -18.66 48.71
N GLN A 189 69.89 -18.74 48.97
CA GLN A 189 70.54 -17.98 50.04
C GLN A 189 70.44 -16.46 49.83
N ASN A 190 70.63 -15.99 48.60
CA ASN A 190 70.44 -14.57 48.27
C ASN A 190 68.99 -14.12 48.48
N LYS A 191 68.00 -14.94 48.11
CA LYS A 191 66.58 -14.68 48.38
C LYS A 191 66.28 -14.66 49.89
N ARG A 192 66.91 -15.54 50.68
CA ARG A 192 66.81 -15.54 52.14
C ARG A 192 67.36 -14.25 52.76
N LEU A 193 68.52 -13.78 52.29
CA LEU A 193 69.10 -12.53 52.77
C LEU A 193 68.22 -11.32 52.44
N ALA A 194 67.64 -11.29 51.23
CA ALA A 194 66.72 -10.23 50.82
C ALA A 194 65.45 -10.19 51.66
N THR A 195 64.86 -11.35 51.97
CA THR A 195 63.67 -11.45 52.81
C THR A 195 63.94 -11.01 54.26
N ILE A 196 65.09 -11.40 54.83
CA ILE A 196 65.51 -10.92 56.17
C ILE A 196 65.72 -9.41 56.18
N ALA A 197 66.34 -8.84 55.14
CA ALA A 197 66.56 -7.40 55.03
C ALA A 197 65.24 -6.61 54.90
N GLN A 198 64.27 -7.14 54.15
CA GLN A 198 62.94 -6.56 54.03
C GLN A 198 62.17 -6.61 55.36
N GLN A 199 62.24 -7.73 56.07
CA GLN A 199 61.61 -7.87 57.39
C GLN A 199 62.20 -6.90 58.41
N ARG A 200 63.53 -6.72 58.43
CA ARG A 200 64.18 -5.73 59.31
C ARG A 200 63.78 -4.29 58.98
N ARG A 201 63.55 -3.97 57.70
CA ARG A 201 63.12 -2.63 57.27
C ARG A 201 61.67 -2.31 57.67
N HIS A 202 60.83 -3.32 57.87
CA HIS A 202 59.45 -3.13 58.35
C HIS A 202 59.35 -3.05 59.88
N GLN A 203 60.43 -3.29 60.61
CA GLN A 203 60.48 -3.23 62.08
C GLN A 203 61.17 -1.96 62.62
N GLN A 204 61.51 -1.00 61.76
CA GLN A 204 61.95 0.35 62.12
C GLN A 204 60.90 1.36 61.65
#